data_AF-A0A2N0ZV43-F1
#
_entry.id   AF-A0A2N0ZV43-F1
#
_cell.length_a   1.000
_cell.length_b   1.000
_cell.length_c   1.000
_cell.angle_alpha   90.00
_cell.angle_beta   90.00
_cell.angle_gamma   90.00
#
_symmetry.space_group_name_H-M   'P 1'
#
loop_
_entity.id
_entity.type
_entity.pdbx_description
1 polymer ?
#
loop_
_entity_poly.entity_id
_entity_poly.type
_entity_poly.pdbx_seq_one_letter_code
_entity_poly.pdbx_strand_id
1 'polypeptide(L)'
;MTAKLKSIAVLIDADNASAKNIGHILQEIENIGHVTCKKIYGDWGNAHIQSWQEALLKYAIDPMQHFAYVKGKNATDIGMVIEAMDLLYSDNYDGFCLISSDSDFTSLALRIRKNHVKVFGFGKRNTVSAFSQACDKFFYVEDLLTAKNDSITVSPTPNKNDTPSSNIASERWTTKQLHTQNHLIGVINKLINENPNAKDGWSNLSYIASQIHKNHENIKLDKYGYKKFSDLITTLRLYDVRRENKVMLIKLKSKKITQSPVMTNSKSALDLQTNNTIHEKQISKSASNLFAAAPIIVKITTAPTINAVLFRVDATAKVRGDEDMIFYGQTHSEDGAVELDQQLESEKSISEFSCDLNLQPANIEQLNFALSSELENLATDPPQTPIQLSILDKQQNALLFSGEFDIKDKSGKSLILFTLNRAGKQWQFMPRHQNIDGDLRYLCEKYGIEISDD
;
A
#
# COMPACT_ATOMS: atom_id res chain seq x y z
N MET A 1 -6.49 34.19 6.85
CA MET A 1 -5.44 33.82 5.89
C MET A 1 -4.16 33.59 6.69
N THR A 2 -3.61 32.38 6.65
CA THR A 2 -2.26 32.12 7.15
C THR A 2 -1.26 32.94 6.35
N ALA A 3 -0.26 33.54 7.00
CA ALA A 3 0.77 34.30 6.31
C ALA A 3 1.59 33.37 5.40
N LYS A 4 1.89 33.82 4.17
CA LYS A 4 2.80 33.11 3.25
C LYS A 4 4.23 33.12 3.80
N LEU A 5 4.99 32.09 3.48
CA LEU A 5 6.41 32.00 3.83
C LEU A 5 7.23 32.99 3.00
N LYS A 6 8.27 33.57 3.60
CA LYS A 6 9.09 34.64 3.02
C LYS A 6 10.28 34.12 2.23
N SER A 7 10.82 32.95 2.59
CA SER A 7 12.03 32.40 2.00
C SER A 7 11.98 30.88 2.01
N ILE A 8 11.62 30.32 0.85
CA ILE A 8 11.53 28.87 0.64
C ILE A 8 12.74 28.37 -0.13
N ALA A 9 13.40 27.35 0.42
CA ALA A 9 14.36 26.52 -0.30
C ALA A 9 13.66 25.34 -0.97
N VAL A 10 13.83 25.20 -2.28
CA VAL A 10 13.30 24.09 -3.08
C VAL A 10 14.44 23.17 -3.45
N LEU A 11 14.35 21.91 -3.00
CA LEU A 11 15.33 20.87 -3.23
C LEU A 11 14.68 19.74 -4.03
N ILE A 12 15.22 19.47 -5.22
CA ILE A 12 14.67 18.51 -6.17
C ILE A 12 15.62 17.33 -6.30
N ASP A 13 15.09 16.14 -6.12
CA ASP A 13 15.75 14.89 -6.45
C ASP A 13 15.50 14.56 -7.92
N ALA A 14 16.53 14.66 -8.76
CA ALA A 14 16.40 14.49 -10.21
C ALA A 14 16.03 13.05 -10.61
N ASP A 15 16.39 12.06 -9.78
CA ASP A 15 16.21 10.64 -10.05
C ASP A 15 14.77 10.21 -9.71
N ASN A 16 14.17 10.81 -8.67
CA ASN A 16 12.79 10.51 -8.25
C ASN A 16 11.72 11.48 -8.76
N ALA A 17 12.09 12.67 -9.26
CA ALA A 17 11.17 13.66 -9.81
C ALA A 17 11.18 13.70 -11.34
N SER A 18 10.09 14.20 -11.94
CA SER A 18 9.97 14.34 -13.40
C SER A 18 10.00 15.79 -13.84
N ALA A 19 10.90 16.10 -14.79
CA ALA A 19 10.99 17.40 -15.45
C ALA A 19 9.66 17.86 -16.07
N LYS A 20 8.80 16.94 -16.50
CA LYS A 20 7.48 17.26 -17.09
C LYS A 20 6.52 17.91 -16.07
N ASN A 21 6.65 17.55 -14.80
CA ASN A 21 5.72 17.98 -13.75
C ASN A 21 6.23 19.18 -12.96
N ILE A 22 7.52 19.54 -13.09
CA ILE A 22 8.15 20.55 -12.23
C ILE A 22 7.48 21.92 -12.31
N GLY A 23 6.99 22.33 -13.49
CA GLY A 23 6.28 23.60 -13.63
C GLY A 23 5.01 23.70 -12.78
N HIS A 24 4.27 22.60 -12.65
CA HIS A 24 3.07 22.54 -11.81
C HIS A 24 3.43 22.54 -10.33
N ILE A 25 4.50 21.84 -9.97
CA ILE A 25 5.02 21.78 -8.60
C ILE A 25 5.46 23.18 -8.15
N LEU A 26 6.29 23.86 -8.95
CA LEU A 26 6.77 25.21 -8.65
C LEU A 26 5.61 26.22 -8.52
N GLN A 27 4.58 26.11 -9.36
CA GLN A 27 3.40 26.97 -9.26
C GLN A 27 2.68 26.78 -7.91
N GLU A 28 2.57 25.54 -7.41
CA GLU A 28 1.99 25.31 -6.08
C GLU A 28 2.89 25.82 -4.96
N ILE A 29 4.22 25.72 -5.11
CA ILE A 29 5.16 26.27 -4.13
C ILE A 29 5.05 27.80 -4.04
N GLU A 30 4.82 28.51 -5.15
CA GLU A 30 4.56 29.96 -5.16
C GLU A 30 3.26 30.34 -4.42
N ASN A 31 2.29 29.43 -4.32
CA ASN A 31 1.11 29.62 -3.48
C ASN A 31 1.45 29.53 -1.99
N ILE A 32 2.44 28.72 -1.61
CA ILE A 32 2.92 28.56 -0.23
C ILE A 32 3.73 29.78 0.21
N GLY A 33 4.63 30.29 -0.64
CA GLY A 33 5.50 31.41 -0.30
C GLY A 33 6.49 31.80 -1.39
N HIS A 34 7.43 32.67 -1.03
CA HIS A 34 8.43 33.17 -1.96
C HIS A 34 9.64 32.24 -2.04
N VAL A 35 9.91 31.72 -3.25
CA VAL A 35 11.04 30.82 -3.52
C VAL A 35 12.32 31.62 -3.69
N THR A 36 13.29 31.41 -2.81
CA THR A 36 14.59 32.10 -2.81
C THR A 36 15.73 31.21 -3.29
N CYS A 37 15.57 29.89 -3.20
CA CYS A 37 16.54 28.91 -3.66
C CYS A 37 15.85 27.77 -4.41
N LYS A 38 16.39 27.36 -5.56
CA LYS A 38 15.95 26.19 -6.35
C LYS A 38 17.18 25.39 -6.76
N LYS A 39 17.39 24.24 -6.13
CA LYS A 39 18.50 23.34 -6.43
C LYS A 39 17.96 21.97 -6.83
N ILE A 40 18.64 21.33 -7.76
CA ILE A 40 18.32 19.97 -8.21
C ILE A 40 19.58 19.12 -8.19
N TYR A 41 19.46 17.94 -7.59
CA TYR A 41 20.58 17.03 -7.30
C TYR A 41 20.48 15.82 -8.21
N GLY A 42 21.58 15.50 -8.88
CA GLY A 42 21.65 14.38 -9.81
C GLY A 42 23.06 14.15 -10.32
N ASP A 43 23.27 12.99 -10.94
CA ASP A 43 24.46 12.74 -11.75
C ASP A 43 24.20 13.16 -13.20
N TRP A 44 24.64 14.35 -13.62
CA TRP A 44 24.40 14.87 -14.98
C TRP A 44 25.17 14.12 -16.06
N GLY A 45 26.05 13.18 -15.68
CA GLY A 45 26.61 12.19 -16.60
C GLY A 45 25.62 11.08 -16.97
N ASN A 46 24.53 10.91 -16.21
CA ASN A 46 23.52 9.89 -16.44
C ASN A 46 22.53 10.30 -17.55
N ALA A 47 22.30 9.40 -18.50
CA ALA A 47 21.36 9.62 -19.60
C ALA A 47 19.89 9.79 -19.12
N HIS A 48 19.51 9.16 -18.00
CA HIS A 48 18.12 9.17 -17.50
C HIS A 48 17.62 10.56 -17.07
N ILE A 49 18.52 11.45 -16.62
CA ILE A 49 18.15 12.79 -16.16
C ILE A 49 18.38 13.89 -17.21
N GLN A 50 18.77 13.54 -18.45
CA GLN A 50 18.97 14.53 -19.53
C GLN A 50 17.71 15.32 -19.86
N SER A 51 16.52 14.75 -19.62
CA SER A 51 15.23 15.42 -19.83
C SER A 51 15.04 16.71 -18.99
N TRP A 52 15.88 16.92 -17.98
CA TRP A 52 15.85 18.12 -17.14
C TRP A 52 16.47 19.36 -17.78
N GLN A 53 17.35 19.23 -18.78
CA GLN A 53 18.12 20.36 -19.34
C GLN A 53 17.25 21.57 -19.71
N GLU A 54 16.14 21.34 -20.42
CA GLU A 54 15.20 22.40 -20.80
C GLU A 54 14.52 23.03 -19.56
N ALA A 55 14.17 22.20 -18.57
CA ALA A 55 13.53 22.65 -17.34
C ALA A 55 14.47 23.49 -16.46
N LEU A 56 15.77 23.14 -16.39
CA LEU A 56 16.78 23.91 -15.65
C LEU A 56 16.82 25.36 -16.12
N LEU A 57 16.94 25.56 -17.43
CA LEU A 57 17.00 26.87 -18.05
C LEU A 57 15.67 27.62 -17.90
N LYS A 58 14.56 26.94 -18.18
CA LYS A 58 13.23 27.55 -18.17
C LYS A 58 12.81 28.04 -16.78
N TYR A 59 13.13 27.27 -15.75
CA TYR A 59 12.67 27.55 -14.38
C TYR A 59 13.78 28.12 -13.48
N ALA A 60 14.96 28.43 -14.03
CA ALA A 60 16.13 28.90 -13.30
C ALA A 60 16.43 28.02 -12.07
N ILE A 61 16.60 26.72 -12.31
CA ILE A 61 16.94 25.72 -11.29
C ILE A 61 18.44 25.47 -11.38
N ASP A 62 19.13 25.55 -10.25
CA ASP A 62 20.57 25.40 -10.14
C ASP A 62 20.95 23.91 -10.05
N PRO A 63 21.67 23.34 -11.03
CA PRO A 63 22.04 21.93 -11.05
C PRO A 63 23.24 21.64 -10.14
N MET A 64 23.07 20.71 -9.21
CA MET A 64 24.12 20.20 -8.32
C MET A 64 24.60 18.84 -8.85
N GLN A 65 25.85 18.78 -9.31
CA GLN A 65 26.47 17.53 -9.79
C GLN A 65 26.95 16.69 -8.60
N HIS A 66 26.48 15.46 -8.52
CA HIS A 66 27.03 14.45 -7.63
C HIS A 66 27.31 13.18 -8.42
N PHE A 67 28.59 12.82 -8.57
CA PHE A 67 28.99 11.60 -9.29
C PHE A 67 28.65 10.36 -8.47
N ALA A 68 28.02 9.38 -9.11
CA ALA A 68 27.91 8.04 -8.55
C ALA A 68 29.27 7.33 -8.64
N TYR A 69 30.07 7.40 -7.58
CA TYR A 69 31.36 6.68 -7.50
C TYR A 69 31.19 5.16 -7.47
N VAL A 70 30.03 4.70 -6.97
CA VAL A 70 29.57 3.32 -7.02
C VAL A 70 28.11 3.38 -7.45
N LYS A 71 27.75 2.55 -8.44
CA LYS A 71 26.41 2.54 -9.01
C LYS A 71 25.37 2.15 -7.94
N GLY A 72 24.22 2.81 -7.99
CA GLY A 72 23.08 2.62 -7.06
C GLY A 72 23.32 2.98 -5.59
N LYS A 73 24.41 3.68 -5.27
CA LYS A 73 24.57 4.35 -3.97
C LYS A 73 23.93 5.73 -3.97
N ASN A 74 23.45 6.13 -2.79
CA ASN A 74 22.69 7.35 -2.52
C ASN A 74 23.56 8.63 -2.50
N ALA A 75 24.48 8.79 -3.45
CA ALA A 75 25.41 9.91 -3.49
C ALA A 75 24.72 11.27 -3.71
N THR A 76 23.70 11.28 -4.58
CA THR A 76 22.83 12.43 -4.84
C THR A 76 22.00 12.79 -3.61
N ASP A 77 21.43 11.80 -2.94
CA ASP A 77 20.63 11.99 -1.72
C ASP A 77 21.46 12.54 -0.57
N ILE A 78 22.66 11.99 -0.35
CA ILE A 78 23.60 12.48 0.66
C ILE A 78 23.97 13.94 0.35
N GLY A 79 24.25 14.27 -0.92
CA GLY A 79 24.53 15.64 -1.37
C GLY A 79 23.37 16.58 -1.06
N MET A 80 22.14 16.18 -1.38
CA MET A 80 20.94 16.96 -1.07
C MET A 80 20.73 17.14 0.43
N VAL A 81 20.96 16.10 1.23
CA VAL A 81 20.84 16.17 2.69
C VAL A 81 21.87 17.11 3.29
N ILE A 82 23.13 17.06 2.85
CA ILE A 82 24.19 17.97 3.32
C ILE A 82 23.80 19.42 3.04
N GLU A 83 23.44 19.73 1.80
CA GLU A 83 23.05 21.10 1.42
C GLU A 83 21.77 21.54 2.16
N ALA A 84 20.80 20.64 2.36
CA ALA A 84 19.61 20.95 3.15
C ALA A 84 19.95 21.35 4.59
N MET A 85 20.92 20.67 5.22
CA MET A 85 21.39 21.02 6.57
C MET A 85 22.12 22.37 6.59
N ASP A 86 22.98 22.63 5.60
CA ASP A 86 23.69 23.92 5.50
C ASP A 86 22.72 25.09 5.30
N LEU A 87 21.71 24.92 4.45
CA LEU A 87 20.64 25.90 4.26
C LEU A 87 19.81 26.08 5.54
N LEU A 88 19.49 24.99 6.24
CA LEU A 88 18.71 25.03 7.47
C LEU A 88 19.42 25.83 8.56
N TYR A 89 20.73 25.63 8.71
CA TYR A 89 21.55 26.33 9.71
C TYR A 89 22.04 27.72 9.28
N SER A 90 21.71 28.15 8.06
CA SER A 90 21.96 29.54 7.64
C SER A 90 20.96 30.54 8.23
N ASP A 91 19.88 30.07 8.88
CA ASP A 91 18.78 30.86 9.46
C ASP A 91 18.07 31.82 8.47
N ASN A 92 18.23 31.60 7.15
CA ASN A 92 17.66 32.45 6.10
C ASN A 92 16.36 31.91 5.48
N TYR A 93 15.92 30.72 5.87
CA TYR A 93 14.77 30.03 5.26
C TYR A 93 13.72 29.70 6.31
N ASP A 94 12.46 30.04 6.03
CA ASP A 94 11.30 29.71 6.85
C ASP A 94 10.50 28.52 6.31
N GLY A 95 10.89 27.99 5.14
CA GLY A 95 10.35 26.76 4.57
C GLY A 95 11.30 25.99 3.66
N PHE A 96 11.10 24.68 3.63
CA PHE A 96 11.72 23.74 2.68
C PHE A 96 10.64 23.04 1.86
N CYS A 97 10.91 22.84 0.57
CA CYS A 97 10.14 21.98 -0.31
C CYS A 97 11.04 20.85 -0.81
N LEU A 98 10.74 19.62 -0.40
CA LEU A 98 11.44 18.41 -0.81
C LEU A 98 10.64 17.75 -1.93
N ILE A 99 11.20 17.72 -3.14
CA ILE A 99 10.54 17.14 -4.31
C ILE A 99 11.20 15.79 -4.60
N SER A 100 10.64 14.74 -4.00
CA SER A 100 11.03 13.34 -4.16
C SER A 100 9.87 12.41 -3.76
N SER A 101 9.90 11.17 -4.24
CA SER A 101 9.02 10.09 -3.74
C SER A 101 9.80 9.06 -2.90
N ASP A 102 11.09 9.31 -2.65
CA ASP A 102 11.96 8.46 -1.85
C ASP A 102 11.69 8.65 -0.35
N SER A 103 11.48 7.54 0.36
CA SER A 103 11.22 7.54 1.79
C SER A 103 12.45 7.82 2.65
N ASP A 104 13.66 7.72 2.11
CA ASP A 104 14.91 7.96 2.86
C ASP A 104 15.02 9.42 3.35
N PHE A 105 14.30 10.36 2.71
CA PHE A 105 14.20 11.75 3.16
C PHE A 105 13.31 11.96 4.39
N THR A 106 12.71 10.91 4.95
CA THR A 106 11.89 10.98 6.18
C THR A 106 12.64 11.64 7.34
N SER A 107 13.88 11.22 7.61
CA SER A 107 14.69 11.79 8.71
C SER A 107 15.07 13.25 8.46
N LEU A 108 15.30 13.64 7.20
CA LEU A 108 15.54 15.04 6.83
C LEU A 108 14.31 15.90 7.12
N ALA A 109 13.12 15.46 6.70
CA ALA A 109 11.87 16.18 6.95
C ALA A 109 11.59 16.36 8.46
N LEU A 110 11.80 15.30 9.25
CA LEU A 110 11.69 15.37 10.71
C LEU A 110 12.71 16.34 11.32
N ARG A 111 13.95 16.35 10.83
CA ARG A 111 15.00 17.26 11.32
C ARG A 111 14.67 18.73 11.04
N ILE A 112 14.18 19.05 9.85
CA ILE A 112 13.76 20.42 9.49
C ILE A 112 12.65 20.89 10.43
N ARG A 113 11.60 20.06 10.62
CA ARG A 113 10.49 20.38 11.54
C ARG A 113 10.92 20.56 12.98
N LYS A 114 11.88 19.76 13.44
CA LYS A 114 12.44 19.87 14.80
C LYS A 114 13.11 21.22 15.04
N ASN A 115 13.60 21.89 13.99
CA ASN A 115 14.16 23.24 14.05
C ASN A 115 13.10 24.34 13.83
N HIS A 116 11.82 24.00 13.91
CA HIS A 116 10.69 24.92 13.74
C HIS A 116 10.58 25.58 12.36
N VAL A 117 11.27 25.02 11.36
CA VAL A 117 11.15 25.42 9.95
C VAL A 117 10.10 24.54 9.28
N LYS A 118 9.28 25.12 8.40
CA LYS A 118 8.23 24.37 7.70
C LYS A 118 8.81 23.46 6.63
N VAL A 119 8.29 22.25 6.49
CA VAL A 119 8.69 21.34 5.40
C VAL A 119 7.48 20.83 4.63
N PHE A 120 7.56 20.93 3.31
CA PHE A 120 6.54 20.47 2.38
C PHE A 120 7.14 19.39 1.48
N GLY A 121 6.48 18.24 1.39
CA GLY A 121 6.88 17.17 0.49
C GLY A 121 6.07 17.22 -0.80
N PHE A 122 6.70 16.90 -1.93
CA PHE A 122 6.06 16.76 -3.23
C PHE A 122 6.50 15.44 -3.86
N GLY A 123 5.55 14.54 -4.08
CA GLY A 123 5.84 13.23 -4.64
C GLY A 123 4.61 12.56 -5.25
N LYS A 124 4.79 11.37 -5.78
CA LYS A 124 3.69 10.58 -6.37
C LYS A 124 2.81 9.97 -5.28
N ARG A 125 1.58 9.56 -5.64
CA ARG A 125 0.64 8.97 -4.67
C ARG A 125 1.08 7.60 -4.11
N ASN A 126 2.02 6.92 -4.76
CA ASN A 126 2.65 5.69 -4.26
C ASN A 126 3.82 5.94 -3.28
N THR A 127 4.09 7.19 -2.89
CA THR A 127 5.08 7.51 -1.84
C THR A 127 4.67 6.91 -0.50
N VAL A 128 5.61 6.26 0.20
CA VAL A 128 5.37 5.64 1.51
C VAL A 128 4.84 6.66 2.52
N SER A 129 3.91 6.23 3.39
CA SER A 129 3.24 7.12 4.33
C SER A 129 4.20 7.76 5.35
N ALA A 130 5.33 7.13 5.66
CA ALA A 130 6.32 7.66 6.60
C ALA A 130 6.85 9.03 6.17
N PHE A 131 7.27 9.17 4.91
CA PHE A 131 7.79 10.44 4.39
C PHE A 131 6.71 11.52 4.29
N SER A 132 5.52 11.15 3.81
CA SER A 132 4.41 12.10 3.71
C SER A 132 3.93 12.62 5.07
N GLN A 133 3.90 11.77 6.11
CA GLN A 133 3.56 12.15 7.48
C GLN A 133 4.70 12.89 8.20
N ALA A 134 5.95 12.69 7.78
CA ALA A 134 7.07 13.45 8.29
C ALA A 134 7.01 14.92 7.84
N CYS A 135 6.29 15.26 6.77
CA CYS A 135 6.13 16.64 6.31
C CYS A 135 5.04 17.41 7.07
N ASP A 136 5.08 18.75 7.08
CA ASP A 136 3.94 19.56 7.57
C ASP A 136 2.74 19.42 6.64
N LYS A 137 2.99 19.30 5.34
CA LYS A 137 2.01 18.95 4.33
C LYS A 137 2.71 18.25 3.17
N PHE A 138 2.04 17.25 2.60
CA PHE A 138 2.52 16.54 1.42
C PHE A 138 1.57 16.79 0.24
N PHE A 139 2.12 17.13 -0.91
CA PHE A 139 1.39 17.40 -2.14
C PHE A 139 1.64 16.26 -3.13
N TYR A 140 0.55 15.66 -3.60
CA TYR A 140 0.62 14.63 -4.63
C TYR A 140 0.68 15.29 -5.99
N VAL A 141 1.70 14.96 -6.78
CA VAL A 141 1.94 15.58 -8.09
C VAL A 141 0.74 15.40 -9.02
N GLU A 142 0.04 14.27 -8.93
CA GLU A 142 -1.16 13.97 -9.71
C GLU A 142 -2.32 14.95 -9.44
N ASP A 143 -2.42 15.49 -8.23
CA ASP A 143 -3.46 16.46 -7.85
C ASP A 143 -3.18 17.84 -8.44
N LEU A 144 -1.89 18.19 -8.59
CA LEU A 144 -1.47 19.48 -9.14
C LEU A 144 -1.76 19.59 -10.64
N LEU A 145 -1.82 18.44 -11.33
CA LEU A 145 -2.15 18.36 -12.75
C LEU A 145 -3.66 18.52 -13.02
N THR A 146 -4.51 18.16 -12.06
CA THR A 146 -5.97 18.19 -12.23
C THR A 146 -6.60 19.53 -11.85
N ALA A 147 -5.97 20.31 -10.96
CA ALA A 147 -6.50 21.58 -10.44
C ALA A 147 -6.62 22.73 -11.47
N LYS A 148 -6.09 22.58 -12.70
CA LYS A 148 -6.01 23.67 -13.69
C LYS A 148 -7.06 23.61 -14.81
N ASN A 149 -7.90 22.57 -14.87
CA ASN A 149 -8.94 22.45 -15.90
C ASN A 149 -10.28 23.15 -15.54
N ASP A 150 -10.39 23.73 -14.34
CA ASP A 150 -11.66 24.29 -13.81
C ASP A 150 -11.75 25.84 -13.79
N SER A 151 -10.83 26.58 -14.44
CA SER A 151 -10.78 28.04 -14.32
C SER A 151 -10.79 28.83 -15.64
N ILE A 152 -11.75 28.60 -16.55
CA ILE A 152 -12.26 29.65 -17.46
C ILE A 152 -13.77 29.45 -17.74
N THR A 153 -14.62 30.37 -17.23
CA THR A 153 -15.96 30.72 -17.75
C THR A 153 -15.86 32.20 -18.19
N VAL A 154 -16.43 32.73 -19.29
CA VAL A 154 -17.86 32.93 -19.61
C VAL A 154 -18.06 33.26 -21.12
N SER A 155 -18.87 32.45 -21.83
CA SER A 155 -19.98 32.71 -22.83
C SER A 155 -19.82 33.61 -24.09
N PRO A 156 -20.80 33.68 -25.04
CA PRO A 156 -21.12 32.69 -26.09
C PRO A 156 -21.32 33.31 -27.52
N THR A 157 -21.17 32.54 -28.60
CA THR A 157 -22.08 32.54 -29.79
C THR A 157 -21.68 31.46 -30.80
N PRO A 158 -22.63 30.94 -31.61
CA PRO A 158 -22.46 29.70 -32.36
C PRO A 158 -22.00 29.96 -33.80
N ASN A 159 -21.07 29.13 -34.30
CA ASN A 159 -21.15 28.73 -35.70
C ASN A 159 -20.47 27.39 -35.96
N LYS A 160 -21.19 26.57 -36.74
CA LYS A 160 -20.82 25.24 -37.21
C LYS A 160 -19.73 25.33 -38.28
N ASN A 161 -18.73 24.44 -38.23
CA ASN A 161 -18.52 23.39 -39.23
C ASN A 161 -17.15 22.69 -39.04
N ASP A 162 -17.21 21.36 -39.10
CA ASP A 162 -16.22 20.37 -39.56
C ASP A 162 -14.86 20.19 -38.85
N THR A 163 -14.80 19.20 -37.95
CA THR A 163 -13.92 17.97 -37.96
C THR A 163 -13.80 17.38 -36.54
N PRO A 164 -13.49 16.07 -36.37
CA PRO A 164 -14.09 15.26 -35.31
C PRO A 164 -13.35 15.39 -33.97
N SER A 165 -13.94 16.15 -33.03
CA SER A 165 -13.61 16.04 -31.61
C SER A 165 -14.68 15.23 -30.88
N SER A 166 -14.25 14.07 -30.36
CA SER A 166 -15.05 13.26 -29.44
C SER A 166 -15.28 14.01 -28.13
N ASN A 167 -16.53 14.40 -27.90
CA ASN A 167 -17.05 14.79 -26.59
C ASN A 167 -16.81 13.66 -25.58
N ILE A 168 -15.88 13.84 -24.63
CA ILE A 168 -15.84 13.01 -23.43
C ILE A 168 -16.62 13.78 -22.35
N ALA A 169 -17.95 13.59 -22.33
CA ALA A 169 -18.65 13.64 -21.07
C ALA A 169 -17.98 12.59 -20.18
N SER A 170 -17.47 12.97 -19.01
CA SER A 170 -16.81 12.05 -18.08
C SER A 170 -17.65 10.77 -17.95
N GLU A 171 -17.18 9.67 -18.54
CA GLU A 171 -17.94 8.44 -18.56
C GLU A 171 -18.20 8.00 -17.12
N ARG A 172 -19.46 7.64 -16.85
CA ARG A 172 -19.87 7.15 -15.54
C ARG A 172 -19.10 5.87 -15.24
N TRP A 173 -18.33 5.88 -14.15
CA TRP A 173 -17.48 4.74 -13.79
C TRP A 173 -18.33 3.49 -13.58
N THR A 174 -17.85 2.38 -14.13
CA THR A 174 -18.52 1.07 -14.01
C THR A 174 -18.38 0.51 -12.60
N THR A 175 -19.21 -0.49 -12.25
CA THR A 175 -19.12 -1.20 -10.97
C THR A 175 -17.70 -1.72 -10.70
N LYS A 176 -17.01 -2.27 -11.72
CA LYS A 176 -15.63 -2.77 -11.59
C LYS A 176 -14.63 -1.66 -11.25
N GLN A 177 -14.75 -0.48 -11.86
CA GLN A 177 -13.91 0.68 -11.58
C GLN A 177 -14.20 1.33 -10.22
N LEU A 178 -15.46 1.32 -9.77
CA LEU A 178 -15.80 1.79 -8.43
C LEU A 178 -15.30 0.84 -7.34
N HIS A 179 -15.26 -0.46 -7.62
CA HIS A 179 -14.75 -1.48 -6.69
C HIS A 179 -13.24 -1.39 -6.44
N THR A 180 -12.47 -0.71 -7.29
CA THR A 180 -11.04 -0.45 -7.05
C THR A 180 -10.78 0.75 -6.14
N GLN A 181 -11.82 1.52 -5.77
CA GLN A 181 -11.69 2.70 -4.91
C GLN A 181 -11.88 2.32 -3.44
N ASN A 182 -10.88 1.63 -2.88
CA ASN A 182 -10.91 1.11 -1.50
C ASN A 182 -11.15 2.21 -0.45
N HIS A 183 -10.64 3.43 -0.67
CA HIS A 183 -10.90 4.57 0.21
C HIS A 183 -12.38 4.98 0.21
N LEU A 184 -13.03 5.06 -0.96
CA LEU A 184 -14.45 5.39 -1.07
C LEU A 184 -15.30 4.33 -0.36
N ILE A 185 -15.03 3.05 -0.61
CA ILE A 185 -15.78 1.93 -0.02
C ILE A 185 -15.53 1.83 1.48
N GLY A 186 -14.28 1.97 1.92
CA GLY A 186 -13.89 1.93 3.33
C GLY A 186 -14.56 3.05 4.13
N VAL A 187 -14.56 4.28 3.61
CA VAL A 187 -15.25 5.42 4.23
C VAL A 187 -16.76 5.18 4.31
N ILE A 188 -17.42 4.72 3.24
CA ILE A 188 -18.86 4.41 3.27
C ILE A 188 -19.17 3.32 4.31
N ASN A 189 -18.38 2.25 4.35
CA ASN A 189 -18.57 1.15 5.30
C ASN A 189 -18.38 1.61 6.76
N LYS A 190 -17.33 2.40 7.02
CA LYS A 190 -17.08 3.01 8.33
C LYS A 190 -18.26 3.87 8.77
N LEU A 191 -18.74 4.77 7.90
CA LEU A 191 -19.86 5.64 8.21
C LEU A 191 -21.18 4.90 8.40
N ILE A 192 -21.40 3.74 7.76
CA ILE A 192 -22.58 2.90 8.01
C ILE A 192 -22.50 2.26 9.40
N ASN A 193 -21.33 1.72 9.77
CA ASN A 193 -21.13 1.01 11.04
C ASN A 193 -21.11 1.95 12.26
N GLU A 194 -20.53 3.14 12.11
CA GLU A 194 -20.38 4.12 13.18
C GLU A 194 -21.56 5.11 13.26
N ASN A 195 -22.65 4.90 12.49
CA ASN A 195 -23.78 5.82 12.49
C ASN A 195 -24.61 5.69 13.78
N PRO A 196 -24.62 6.70 14.67
CA PRO A 196 -25.37 6.64 15.93
C PRO A 196 -26.89 6.71 15.72
N ASN A 197 -27.34 7.11 14.53
CA ASN A 197 -28.76 7.20 14.16
C ASN A 197 -29.25 5.97 13.40
N ALA A 198 -28.45 4.90 13.29
CA ALA A 198 -28.85 3.69 12.60
C ALA A 198 -29.98 2.97 13.36
N LYS A 199 -31.01 2.52 12.63
CA LYS A 199 -32.09 1.67 13.17
C LYS A 199 -32.01 0.30 12.52
N ASP A 200 -31.87 -0.76 13.31
CA ASP A 200 -31.74 -2.15 12.82
C ASP A 200 -30.62 -2.34 11.76
N GLY A 201 -29.53 -1.57 11.88
CA GLY A 201 -28.40 -1.56 10.95
C GLY A 201 -28.65 -0.80 9.64
N TRP A 202 -29.80 -0.14 9.50
CA TRP A 202 -30.10 0.73 8.36
C TRP A 202 -29.69 2.17 8.64
N SER A 203 -28.92 2.74 7.72
CA SER A 203 -28.39 4.11 7.79
C SER A 203 -29.01 4.99 6.71
N ASN A 204 -29.39 6.22 7.06
CA ASN A 204 -29.92 7.20 6.11
C ASN A 204 -28.82 7.67 5.16
N LEU A 205 -29.04 7.50 3.86
CA LEU A 205 -28.06 7.85 2.84
C LEU A 205 -27.67 9.33 2.86
N SER A 206 -28.64 10.22 3.13
CA SER A 206 -28.38 11.66 3.19
C SER A 206 -27.48 12.03 4.38
N TYR A 207 -27.54 11.27 5.47
CA TYR A 207 -26.61 11.43 6.58
C TYR A 207 -25.20 11.01 6.17
N ILE A 208 -25.05 9.85 5.53
CA ILE A 208 -23.75 9.36 5.03
C ILE A 208 -23.14 10.35 4.03
N ALA A 209 -23.93 10.82 3.07
CA ALA A 209 -23.48 11.81 2.09
C ALA A 209 -23.05 13.13 2.77
N SER A 210 -23.80 13.60 3.77
CA SER A 210 -23.44 14.79 4.56
C SER A 210 -22.13 14.62 5.33
N GLN A 211 -21.89 13.46 5.94
CA GLN A 211 -20.64 13.16 6.65
C GLN A 211 -19.45 13.07 5.70
N ILE A 212 -19.64 12.51 4.51
CA ILE A 212 -18.59 12.50 3.47
C ILE A 212 -18.27 13.93 3.03
N HIS A 213 -19.27 14.75 2.74
CA HIS A 213 -19.04 16.14 2.37
C HIS A 213 -18.36 16.97 3.46
N LYS A 214 -18.58 16.66 4.75
CA LYS A 214 -17.98 17.40 5.86
C LYS A 214 -16.58 16.93 6.27
N ASN A 215 -16.34 15.62 6.25
CA ASN A 215 -15.14 15.02 6.85
C ASN A 215 -14.24 14.29 5.84
N HIS A 216 -14.71 14.13 4.59
CA HIS A 216 -14.03 13.43 3.50
C HIS A 216 -14.17 14.21 2.18
N GLU A 217 -13.73 15.48 2.18
CA GLU A 217 -13.81 16.38 1.01
C GLU A 217 -13.10 15.85 -0.26
N ASN A 218 -12.23 14.85 -0.08
CA ASN A 218 -11.54 14.11 -1.14
C ASN A 218 -12.43 13.12 -1.92
N ILE A 219 -13.65 12.84 -1.44
CA ILE A 219 -14.63 12.01 -2.15
C ILE A 219 -15.63 12.90 -2.91
N LYS A 220 -15.31 13.20 -4.17
CA LYS A 220 -16.20 13.96 -5.08
C LYS A 220 -16.94 13.02 -6.04
N LEU A 221 -18.26 13.15 -6.13
CA LEU A 221 -19.12 12.33 -6.98
C LEU A 221 -18.80 12.50 -8.49
N ASP A 222 -18.46 13.73 -8.89
CA ASP A 222 -18.14 14.08 -10.28
C ASP A 222 -16.86 13.38 -10.77
N LYS A 223 -15.91 13.06 -9.87
CA LYS A 223 -14.71 12.24 -10.17
C LYS A 223 -15.08 10.89 -10.80
N TYR A 224 -16.22 10.34 -10.39
CA TYR A 224 -16.69 9.03 -10.83
C TYR A 224 -17.77 9.13 -11.93
N GLY A 225 -18.11 10.33 -12.40
CA GLY A 225 -19.19 10.56 -13.36
C GLY A 225 -20.61 10.41 -12.78
N TYR A 226 -20.78 10.64 -11.47
CA TYR A 226 -22.07 10.56 -10.78
C TYR A 226 -22.53 11.94 -10.32
N LYS A 227 -23.79 12.30 -10.56
CA LYS A 227 -24.39 13.55 -10.04
C LYS A 227 -25.08 13.37 -8.68
N LYS A 228 -25.41 12.12 -8.31
CA LYS A 228 -26.17 11.79 -7.10
C LYS A 228 -25.52 10.62 -6.38
N PHE A 229 -25.36 10.75 -5.07
CA PHE A 229 -24.80 9.70 -4.21
C PHE A 229 -25.66 8.41 -4.22
N SER A 230 -26.98 8.55 -4.41
CA SER A 230 -27.89 7.41 -4.62
C SER A 230 -27.50 6.53 -5.81
N ASP A 231 -27.04 7.16 -6.88
CA ASP A 231 -26.76 6.48 -8.13
C ASP A 231 -25.41 5.74 -8.05
N LEU A 232 -24.44 6.34 -7.35
CA LEU A 232 -23.15 5.75 -7.03
C LEU A 232 -23.32 4.52 -6.14
N ILE A 233 -24.07 4.65 -5.03
CA ILE A 233 -24.34 3.53 -4.13
C ILE A 233 -25.08 2.39 -4.83
N THR A 234 -26.06 2.71 -5.67
CA THR A 234 -26.80 1.68 -6.43
C THR A 234 -25.88 0.97 -7.43
N THR A 235 -24.88 1.66 -7.99
CA THR A 235 -23.93 1.06 -8.94
C THR A 235 -22.82 0.25 -8.26
N LEU A 236 -22.44 0.61 -7.03
CA LEU A 236 -21.53 -0.20 -6.20
C LEU A 236 -22.11 -1.59 -5.92
N ARG A 237 -23.43 -1.76 -5.78
CA ARG A 237 -24.10 -3.05 -5.54
C ARG A 237 -23.64 -3.81 -4.28
N LEU A 238 -22.83 -3.19 -3.42
CA LEU A 238 -22.31 -3.73 -2.15
C LEU A 238 -23.30 -3.59 -0.97
N TYR A 239 -24.37 -2.82 -1.16
CA TYR A 239 -25.30 -2.43 -0.09
C TYR A 239 -26.73 -2.89 -0.40
N ASP A 240 -27.47 -3.27 0.64
CA ASP A 240 -28.91 -3.38 0.57
C ASP A 240 -29.50 -1.97 0.62
N VAL A 241 -30.47 -1.71 -0.26
CA VAL A 241 -31.05 -0.37 -0.45
C VAL A 241 -32.56 -0.47 -0.28
N ARG A 242 -33.11 0.34 0.63
CA ARG A 242 -34.55 0.45 0.89
C ARG A 242 -34.98 1.90 0.78
N ARG A 243 -36.23 2.15 0.36
CA ARG A 243 -36.84 3.49 0.35
C ARG A 243 -38.05 3.52 1.27
N GLU A 244 -38.09 4.47 2.19
CA GLU A 244 -39.23 4.73 3.08
C GLU A 244 -39.51 6.24 3.09
N ASN A 245 -40.75 6.67 2.91
CA ASN A 245 -41.16 8.08 2.97
C ASN A 245 -40.22 9.05 2.21
N LYS A 246 -39.81 8.69 0.99
CA LYS A 246 -38.85 9.42 0.11
C LYS A 246 -37.40 9.49 0.62
N VAL A 247 -37.06 8.81 1.71
CA VAL A 247 -35.70 8.68 2.23
C VAL A 247 -35.08 7.35 1.76
N MET A 248 -33.85 7.39 1.26
CA MET A 248 -33.09 6.18 0.93
C MET A 248 -32.28 5.73 2.15
N LEU A 249 -32.50 4.49 2.55
CA LEU A 249 -31.78 3.80 3.62
C LEU A 249 -30.85 2.77 2.99
N ILE A 250 -29.64 2.66 3.53
CA ILE A 250 -28.64 1.71 3.09
C ILE A 250 -28.13 0.88 4.25
N LYS A 251 -27.85 -0.38 4.00
CA LYS A 251 -27.28 -1.32 4.97
C LYS A 251 -26.22 -2.17 4.26
N LEU A 252 -25.17 -2.57 4.96
CA LEU A 252 -24.23 -3.56 4.40
C LEU A 252 -25.00 -4.83 4.07
N LYS A 253 -24.80 -5.39 2.87
CA LYS A 253 -25.40 -6.68 2.53
C LYS A 253 -24.96 -7.72 3.54
N SER A 254 -25.87 -8.14 4.39
CA SER A 254 -25.65 -9.28 5.27
C SER A 254 -25.58 -10.53 4.39
N LYS A 255 -24.45 -11.25 4.41
CA LYS A 255 -24.44 -12.66 4.00
C LYS A 255 -25.54 -13.35 4.81
N LYS A 256 -26.52 -13.95 4.14
CA LYS A 256 -27.52 -14.78 4.82
C LYS A 256 -26.79 -15.93 5.51
N ILE A 257 -26.60 -15.79 6.82
CA ILE A 257 -26.26 -16.87 7.74
C ILE A 257 -27.56 -17.63 7.96
N THR A 258 -27.75 -18.75 7.26
CA THR A 258 -28.84 -19.68 7.59
C THR A 258 -28.42 -20.42 8.86
N GLN A 259 -28.98 -20.02 10.00
CA GLN A 259 -28.83 -20.76 11.24
C GLN A 259 -29.52 -22.13 11.11
N SER A 260 -28.84 -23.18 11.53
CA SER A 260 -29.37 -24.55 11.70
C SER A 260 -28.81 -25.12 13.02
N PRO A 261 -29.51 -26.07 13.66
CA PRO A 261 -29.77 -26.01 15.10
C PRO A 261 -28.66 -26.64 15.94
N VAL A 262 -28.62 -26.18 17.20
CA VAL A 262 -27.96 -26.84 18.33
C VAL A 262 -28.43 -28.29 18.45
N MET A 263 -27.50 -29.25 18.42
CA MET A 263 -27.71 -30.60 18.94
C MET A 263 -26.63 -30.92 19.99
N THR A 264 -27.14 -31.25 21.17
CA THR A 264 -26.49 -31.77 22.38
C THR A 264 -26.22 -33.29 22.30
N ASN A 265 -25.33 -33.75 23.20
CA ASN A 265 -25.03 -35.14 23.63
C ASN A 265 -23.97 -35.90 22.78
N SER A 266 -23.06 -36.71 23.31
CA SER A 266 -22.72 -37.19 24.67
C SER A 266 -21.49 -38.12 24.62
N LYS A 267 -20.61 -37.99 25.64
CA LYS A 267 -19.73 -38.96 26.35
C LYS A 267 -19.13 -40.26 25.71
N SER A 268 -17.94 -40.58 26.28
CA SER A 268 -17.27 -41.89 26.52
C SER A 268 -16.17 -42.28 25.52
N ALA A 269 -15.03 -42.90 25.87
CA ALA A 269 -14.36 -43.29 27.13
C ALA A 269 -12.87 -43.64 26.85
N LEU A 270 -12.10 -43.82 27.93
CA LEU A 270 -10.66 -44.08 28.12
C LEU A 270 -10.07 -45.32 27.41
N ASP A 271 -8.75 -45.30 27.14
CA ASP A 271 -7.70 -46.17 27.75
C ASP A 271 -6.35 -45.99 26.98
N LEU A 272 -5.28 -45.43 27.57
CA LEU A 272 -4.18 -46.02 28.38
C LEU A 272 -2.92 -46.42 27.56
N GLN A 273 -1.84 -45.67 27.82
CA GLN A 273 -0.41 -46.09 27.95
C GLN A 273 0.34 -46.59 26.68
N THR A 274 1.61 -46.29 26.38
CA THR A 274 2.72 -45.59 27.06
C THR A 274 3.88 -45.35 26.05
N ASN A 275 4.69 -44.33 26.36
CA ASN A 275 6.14 -44.16 26.09
C ASN A 275 6.65 -43.47 24.81
N ASN A 276 7.10 -42.22 25.06
CA ASN A 276 8.32 -41.53 24.63
C ASN A 276 8.66 -41.46 23.15
N THR A 277 8.66 -40.23 22.58
CA THR A 277 9.86 -39.51 22.06
C THR A 277 9.47 -38.09 21.59
N ILE A 278 10.02 -37.07 22.27
CA ILE A 278 10.37 -35.68 21.85
C ILE A 278 9.26 -34.74 21.32
N HIS A 279 9.26 -33.50 21.85
CA HIS A 279 8.24 -32.46 21.73
C HIS A 279 7.97 -31.93 20.31
N GLU A 280 6.91 -32.42 19.67
CA GLU A 280 6.10 -31.66 18.70
C GLU A 280 4.84 -31.13 19.43
N LYS A 281 4.81 -29.84 19.76
CA LYS A 281 3.62 -29.22 20.35
C LYS A 281 2.66 -28.78 19.24
N GLN A 282 1.74 -29.68 18.92
CA GLN A 282 0.39 -29.47 18.40
C GLN A 282 0.22 -28.63 17.11
N ILE A 283 0.38 -29.28 15.96
CA ILE A 283 -0.52 -29.04 14.82
C ILE A 283 -1.85 -29.70 15.19
N SER A 284 -2.94 -28.96 15.32
CA SER A 284 -4.27 -29.55 15.43
C SER A 284 -4.63 -30.21 14.09
N LYS A 285 -4.36 -31.52 14.01
CA LYS A 285 -4.74 -32.41 12.90
C LYS A 285 -6.27 -32.49 12.80
N SER A 286 -6.93 -31.58 12.09
CA SER A 286 -8.31 -31.84 11.63
C SER A 286 -8.77 -31.08 10.39
N ALA A 287 -7.87 -30.49 9.59
CA ALA A 287 -8.24 -29.90 8.31
C ALA A 287 -7.49 -30.63 7.17
N SER A 288 -8.22 -30.97 6.12
CA SER A 288 -7.63 -31.45 4.86
C SER A 288 -6.59 -30.43 4.39
N ASN A 289 -5.36 -30.88 4.13
CA ASN A 289 -4.33 -30.02 3.53
C ASN A 289 -4.71 -29.55 2.12
N LEU A 290 -5.76 -30.13 1.51
CA LEU A 290 -6.30 -29.73 0.23
C LEU A 290 -7.65 -29.02 0.43
N PHE A 291 -7.79 -27.81 -0.12
CA PHE A 291 -9.01 -27.00 -0.03
C PHE A 291 -9.33 -26.36 -1.38
N ALA A 292 -10.59 -25.95 -1.57
CA ALA A 292 -11.03 -25.36 -2.84
C ALA A 292 -10.35 -24.00 -3.09
N ALA A 293 -10.18 -23.63 -4.36
CA ALA A 293 -9.80 -22.26 -4.70
C ALA A 293 -10.87 -21.28 -4.18
N ALA A 294 -10.47 -20.45 -3.23
CA ALA A 294 -11.30 -19.41 -2.60
C ALA A 294 -10.39 -18.25 -2.19
N PRO A 295 -10.94 -17.03 -2.04
CA PRO A 295 -10.25 -15.98 -1.32
C PRO A 295 -9.91 -16.44 0.10
N ILE A 296 -8.63 -16.37 0.45
CA ILE A 296 -8.13 -16.70 1.78
C ILE A 296 -7.46 -15.49 2.42
N ILE A 297 -7.37 -15.54 3.75
CA ILE A 297 -6.53 -14.65 4.54
C ILE A 297 -5.46 -15.51 5.18
N VAL A 298 -4.20 -15.20 4.90
CA VAL A 298 -3.04 -15.78 5.57
C VAL A 298 -2.51 -14.74 6.56
N LYS A 299 -2.64 -15.01 7.84
CA LYS A 299 -2.12 -14.15 8.90
C LYS A 299 -0.92 -14.81 9.56
N ILE A 300 0.19 -14.08 9.56
CA ILE A 300 1.47 -14.48 10.14
C ILE A 300 1.86 -13.44 11.19
N THR A 301 1.98 -13.86 12.44
CA THR A 301 2.51 -13.03 13.53
C THR A 301 3.93 -13.46 13.84
N THR A 302 4.86 -12.52 13.81
CA THR A 302 6.29 -12.71 14.08
C THR A 302 6.80 -11.67 15.08
N ALA A 303 8.07 -11.78 15.48
CA ALA A 303 8.75 -10.68 16.15
C ALA A 303 8.96 -9.48 15.20
N PRO A 304 9.12 -8.24 15.71
CA PRO A 304 9.17 -7.01 14.91
C PRO A 304 10.25 -6.99 13.82
N THR A 305 11.38 -7.68 14.03
CA THR A 305 12.51 -7.67 13.07
C THR A 305 12.41 -8.75 11.99
N ILE A 306 11.34 -9.56 12.03
CA ILE A 306 11.10 -10.64 11.08
C ILE A 306 9.99 -10.22 10.12
N ASN A 307 10.33 -10.14 8.85
CA ASN A 307 9.43 -9.80 7.77
C ASN A 307 8.88 -11.06 7.09
N ALA A 308 7.56 -11.09 6.84
CA ALA A 308 6.94 -12.12 6.02
C ALA A 308 6.88 -11.67 4.55
N VAL A 309 7.17 -12.61 3.65
CA VAL A 309 7.25 -12.39 2.21
C VAL A 309 6.51 -13.50 1.50
N LEU A 310 5.81 -13.16 0.42
CA LEU A 310 5.13 -14.10 -0.47
C LEU A 310 5.75 -14.04 -1.87
N PHE A 311 6.06 -15.19 -2.45
CA PHE A 311 6.44 -15.31 -3.85
C PHE A 311 5.37 -16.10 -4.63
N ARG A 312 4.88 -15.54 -5.73
CA ARG A 312 4.01 -16.23 -6.68
C ARG A 312 4.89 -16.83 -7.77
N VAL A 313 4.94 -18.14 -7.87
CA VAL A 313 5.87 -18.81 -8.80
C VAL A 313 5.16 -19.72 -9.78
N ASP A 314 5.78 -19.85 -10.95
CA ASP A 314 5.33 -20.72 -12.03
C ASP A 314 5.87 -22.15 -11.91
N ALA A 315 5.66 -22.96 -12.96
CA ALA A 315 6.13 -24.34 -13.05
C ALA A 315 7.67 -24.49 -12.95
N THR A 316 8.42 -23.43 -13.23
CA THR A 316 9.89 -23.40 -13.10
C THR A 316 10.35 -23.05 -11.69
N ALA A 317 9.41 -22.84 -10.77
CA ALA A 317 9.64 -22.35 -9.41
C ALA A 317 10.30 -20.95 -9.37
N LYS A 318 10.06 -20.13 -10.41
CA LYS A 318 10.50 -18.74 -10.51
C LYS A 318 9.31 -17.80 -10.56
N VAL A 319 9.51 -16.55 -10.13
CA VAL A 319 8.53 -15.48 -10.34
C VAL A 319 8.48 -15.09 -11.82
N ARG A 320 7.38 -14.48 -12.27
CA ARG A 320 7.25 -14.00 -13.65
C ARG A 320 7.89 -12.62 -13.86
N GLY A 321 7.97 -11.87 -12.76
CA GLY A 321 8.53 -10.54 -12.64
C GLY A 321 8.52 -10.13 -11.16
N ASP A 322 9.10 -8.97 -10.87
CA ASP A 322 9.23 -8.47 -9.50
C ASP A 322 7.87 -8.28 -8.83
N GLU A 323 6.80 -7.99 -9.61
CA GLU A 323 5.42 -7.81 -9.16
C GLU A 323 4.79 -9.04 -8.47
N ASP A 324 5.42 -10.22 -8.61
CA ASP A 324 5.00 -11.47 -8.01
C ASP A 324 5.65 -11.73 -6.63
N MET A 325 6.50 -10.82 -6.15
CA MET A 325 7.04 -10.81 -4.80
C MET A 325 6.28 -9.81 -3.93
N ILE A 326 5.51 -10.28 -2.96
CA ILE A 326 4.72 -9.42 -2.08
C ILE A 326 5.38 -9.35 -0.71
N PHE A 327 5.75 -8.14 -0.31
CA PHE A 327 6.43 -7.83 0.95
C PHE A 327 6.13 -6.39 1.36
N TYR A 328 6.69 -5.91 2.47
CA TYR A 328 6.43 -4.57 3.00
C TYR A 328 6.70 -3.43 2.00
N GLY A 329 7.63 -3.61 1.06
CA GLY A 329 7.94 -2.64 -0.01
C GLY A 329 7.07 -2.77 -1.27
N GLN A 330 6.37 -3.90 -1.44
CA GLN A 330 5.44 -4.15 -2.53
C GLN A 330 4.22 -4.91 -1.99
N THR A 331 3.23 -4.17 -1.52
CA THR A 331 2.13 -4.73 -0.73
C THR A 331 0.99 -5.32 -1.56
N HIS A 332 1.06 -5.29 -2.89
CA HIS A 332 0.06 -5.91 -3.73
C HIS A 332 0.67 -6.45 -5.02
N SER A 333 0.08 -7.52 -5.54
CA SER A 333 0.33 -7.98 -6.91
C SER A 333 -0.29 -7.03 -7.93
N GLU A 334 0.30 -6.88 -9.11
CA GLU A 334 -0.23 -6.02 -10.19
C GLU A 334 -1.69 -6.34 -10.57
N ASP A 335 -2.05 -7.64 -10.57
CA ASP A 335 -3.39 -8.13 -10.91
C ASP A 335 -4.40 -8.05 -9.75
N GLY A 336 -3.97 -7.57 -8.57
CA GLY A 336 -4.78 -7.47 -7.36
C GLY A 336 -5.20 -8.81 -6.76
N ALA A 337 -4.61 -9.94 -7.18
CA ALA A 337 -4.92 -11.25 -6.64
C ALA A 337 -4.33 -11.48 -5.23
N VAL A 338 -3.35 -10.68 -4.83
CA VAL A 338 -2.74 -10.68 -3.50
C VAL A 338 -2.59 -9.24 -3.00
N GLU A 339 -2.96 -9.01 -1.75
CA GLU A 339 -2.70 -7.77 -0.99
C GLU A 339 -2.12 -8.15 0.38
N LEU A 340 -1.20 -7.33 0.89
CA LEU A 340 -0.56 -7.44 2.20
C LEU A 340 -0.91 -6.21 3.04
N ASP A 341 -1.53 -6.43 4.19
CA ASP A 341 -1.60 -5.45 5.28
C ASP A 341 -0.58 -5.83 6.35
N GLN A 342 0.35 -4.93 6.66
CA GLN A 342 1.36 -5.15 7.70
C GLN A 342 1.15 -4.17 8.85
N GLN A 343 1.05 -4.71 10.05
CA GLN A 343 0.89 -3.96 11.29
C GLN A 343 2.10 -4.22 12.17
N LEU A 344 2.89 -3.17 12.40
CA LEU A 344 4.04 -3.20 13.29
C LEU A 344 3.63 -2.68 14.66
N GLU A 345 3.69 -3.56 15.67
CA GLU A 345 3.52 -3.21 17.08
C GLU A 345 4.88 -3.24 17.79
N SER A 346 4.97 -2.72 19.02
CA SER A 346 6.24 -2.66 19.76
C SER A 346 6.91 -4.02 19.99
N GLU A 347 6.10 -5.08 20.11
CA GLU A 347 6.56 -6.44 20.48
C GLU A 347 6.31 -7.51 19.40
N LYS A 348 5.61 -7.17 18.30
CA LYS A 348 5.30 -8.11 17.22
C LYS A 348 5.04 -7.41 15.89
N SER A 349 5.26 -8.15 14.80
CA SER A 349 4.85 -7.79 13.44
C SER A 349 3.72 -8.73 13.02
N ILE A 350 2.63 -8.17 12.49
CA ILE A 350 1.49 -8.93 11.96
C ILE A 350 1.43 -8.68 10.46
N SER A 351 1.61 -9.73 9.67
CA SER A 351 1.45 -9.70 8.22
C SER A 351 0.19 -10.45 7.82
N GLU A 352 -0.77 -9.75 7.23
CA GLU A 352 -2.03 -10.32 6.74
C GLU A 352 -2.09 -10.26 5.22
N PHE A 353 -1.91 -11.42 4.57
CA PHE A 353 -2.03 -11.56 3.13
C PHE A 353 -3.45 -11.97 2.75
N SER A 354 -4.18 -11.09 2.07
CA SER A 354 -5.45 -11.43 1.41
C SER A 354 -5.14 -11.99 0.02
N CYS A 355 -5.26 -13.31 -0.16
CA CYS A 355 -4.97 -13.99 -1.42
C CYS A 355 -6.26 -14.50 -2.07
N ASP A 356 -6.64 -13.98 -3.23
CA ASP A 356 -7.70 -14.58 -4.04
C ASP A 356 -7.15 -15.71 -4.90
N LEU A 357 -7.31 -16.95 -4.41
CA LEU A 357 -6.85 -18.15 -5.10
C LEU A 357 -7.57 -18.43 -6.42
N ASN A 358 -8.74 -17.82 -6.64
CA ASN A 358 -9.48 -17.91 -7.91
C ASN A 358 -8.96 -16.94 -8.96
N LEU A 359 -8.35 -15.83 -8.54
CA LEU A 359 -7.81 -14.82 -9.46
C LEU A 359 -6.35 -15.09 -9.83
N GLN A 360 -5.70 -16.07 -9.20
CA GLN A 360 -4.34 -16.45 -9.57
C GLN A 360 -4.28 -16.88 -11.06
N PRO A 361 -3.43 -16.25 -11.88
CA PRO A 361 -3.26 -16.59 -13.28
C PRO A 361 -2.95 -18.07 -13.50
N ALA A 362 -3.29 -18.59 -14.68
CA ALA A 362 -3.16 -20.02 -14.99
C ALA A 362 -1.72 -20.55 -14.80
N ASN A 363 -0.72 -19.71 -15.07
CA ASN A 363 0.70 -20.03 -14.95
C ASN A 363 1.26 -19.94 -13.53
N ILE A 364 0.53 -19.40 -12.55
CA ILE A 364 0.95 -19.47 -11.14
C ILE A 364 0.58 -20.84 -10.57
N GLU A 365 1.60 -21.60 -10.19
CA GLU A 365 1.45 -22.93 -9.63
C GLU A 365 1.63 -22.96 -8.11
N GLN A 366 2.40 -22.03 -7.55
CA GLN A 366 2.65 -22.01 -6.11
C GLN A 366 2.64 -20.59 -5.54
N LEU A 367 2.17 -20.49 -4.30
CA LEU A 367 2.34 -19.32 -3.44
C LEU A 367 3.26 -19.71 -2.28
N ASN A 368 4.47 -19.17 -2.25
CA ASN A 368 5.51 -19.54 -1.30
C ASN A 368 5.65 -18.46 -0.23
N PHE A 369 5.35 -18.81 1.02
CA PHE A 369 5.44 -17.89 2.17
C PHE A 369 6.75 -18.13 2.90
N ALA A 370 7.58 -17.09 2.95
CA ALA A 370 8.88 -17.10 3.59
C ALA A 370 8.97 -16.01 4.65
N LEU A 371 9.91 -16.18 5.57
CA LEU A 371 10.29 -15.21 6.58
C LEU A 371 11.75 -14.82 6.35
N SER A 372 12.07 -13.55 6.54
CA SER A 372 13.46 -13.06 6.58
C SER A 372 13.63 -12.15 7.79
N SER A 373 14.71 -12.36 8.54
CA SER A 373 15.11 -11.46 9.62
C SER A 373 16.09 -10.41 9.12
N GLU A 374 16.06 -9.23 9.74
CA GLU A 374 17.10 -8.20 9.61
C GLU A 374 18.32 -8.48 10.51
N LEU A 375 18.22 -9.46 11.42
CA LEU A 375 19.30 -9.90 12.31
C LEU A 375 20.15 -11.01 11.68
N GLU A 376 21.28 -11.33 12.32
CA GLU A 376 22.22 -12.35 11.83
C GLU A 376 21.60 -13.74 11.70
N ASN A 377 20.61 -14.09 12.54
CA ASN A 377 19.80 -15.29 12.39
C ASN A 377 18.40 -15.14 13.02
N LEU A 378 17.45 -15.93 12.54
CA LEU A 378 16.06 -15.95 13.04
C LEU A 378 15.94 -16.33 14.52
N ALA A 379 16.93 -17.03 15.09
CA ALA A 379 16.93 -17.45 16.50
C ALA A 379 17.45 -16.37 17.47
N THR A 380 18.09 -15.29 16.98
CA THR A 380 18.71 -14.22 17.78
C THR A 380 17.79 -13.03 18.05
N ASP A 381 16.64 -12.95 17.40
CA ASP A 381 15.57 -12.02 17.78
C ASP A 381 15.09 -12.39 19.20
N PRO A 382 14.81 -11.42 20.11
CA PRO A 382 14.62 -11.71 21.53
C PRO A 382 13.70 -12.91 21.77
N PRO A 383 14.13 -13.85 22.64
CA PRO A 383 13.53 -15.16 22.71
C PRO A 383 12.17 -15.05 23.38
N GLN A 384 11.06 -14.94 22.62
CA GLN A 384 9.72 -15.19 23.19
C GLN A 384 8.52 -15.35 22.26
N THR A 385 8.54 -14.95 20.98
CA THR A 385 7.33 -15.02 20.15
C THR A 385 7.42 -16.16 19.12
N PRO A 386 6.79 -17.34 19.36
CA PRO A 386 6.65 -18.33 18.30
C PRO A 386 5.92 -17.71 17.11
N ILE A 387 6.25 -18.14 15.89
CA ILE A 387 5.53 -17.70 14.70
C ILE A 387 4.11 -18.23 14.81
N GLN A 388 3.12 -17.34 14.82
CA GLN A 388 1.72 -17.76 14.77
C GLN A 388 1.22 -17.65 13.34
N LEU A 389 0.70 -18.76 12.81
CA LEU A 389 0.09 -18.83 11.48
C LEU A 389 -1.39 -19.15 11.62
N SER A 390 -2.22 -18.44 10.86
CA SER A 390 -3.59 -18.84 10.59
C SER A 390 -3.93 -18.59 9.12
N ILE A 391 -4.66 -19.53 8.52
CA ILE A 391 -5.20 -19.43 7.17
C ILE A 391 -6.70 -19.60 7.26
N LEU A 392 -7.45 -18.59 6.80
CA LEU A 392 -8.90 -18.60 6.81
C LEU A 392 -9.43 -18.53 5.38
N ASP A 393 -10.44 -19.33 5.06
CA ASP A 393 -11.29 -19.10 3.90
C ASP A 393 -12.15 -17.85 4.18
N LYS A 394 -11.93 -16.77 3.42
CA LYS A 394 -12.61 -15.48 3.59
C LYS A 394 -14.09 -15.55 3.22
N GLN A 395 -14.47 -16.48 2.36
CA GLN A 395 -15.87 -16.65 1.96
C GLN A 395 -16.67 -17.41 3.01
N GLN A 396 -16.10 -18.49 3.53
CA GLN A 396 -16.75 -19.37 4.51
C GLN A 396 -16.48 -18.93 5.95
N ASN A 397 -15.54 -18.00 6.16
CA ASN A 397 -14.96 -17.66 7.45
C ASN A 397 -14.50 -18.92 8.22
N ALA A 398 -14.01 -19.90 7.46
CA ALA A 398 -13.61 -21.20 7.97
C ALA A 398 -12.10 -21.21 8.16
N LEU A 399 -11.65 -21.59 9.35
CA LEU A 399 -10.23 -21.80 9.61
C LEU A 399 -9.77 -23.03 8.83
N LEU A 400 -8.91 -22.81 7.84
CA LEU A 400 -8.31 -23.86 7.02
C LEU A 400 -7.07 -24.44 7.71
N PHE A 401 -6.27 -23.56 8.33
CA PHE A 401 -5.07 -23.97 9.06
C PHE A 401 -4.80 -23.00 10.21
N SER A 402 -4.26 -23.50 11.31
CA SER A 402 -3.64 -22.67 12.35
C SER A 402 -2.54 -23.46 13.02
N GLY A 403 -1.45 -22.79 13.39
CA GLY A 403 -0.34 -23.42 14.10
C GLY A 403 0.62 -22.39 14.68
N GLU A 404 1.43 -22.86 15.61
CA GLU A 404 2.57 -22.12 16.14
C GLU A 404 3.86 -22.83 15.73
N PHE A 405 4.88 -22.07 15.34
CA PHE A 405 6.16 -22.61 14.91
C PHE A 405 7.30 -21.98 15.71
N ASP A 406 8.09 -22.82 16.35
CA ASP A 406 9.29 -22.37 17.07
C ASP A 406 10.45 -22.17 16.06
N ILE A 407 11.21 -21.09 16.26
CA ILE A 407 12.38 -20.73 15.46
C ILE A 407 13.69 -20.83 16.24
N LYS A 408 13.67 -21.25 17.51
CA LYS A 408 14.88 -21.36 18.35
C LYS A 408 16.01 -22.20 17.75
N ASP A 409 15.67 -23.23 16.97
CA ASP A 409 16.64 -24.11 16.32
C ASP A 409 16.92 -23.72 14.85
N LYS A 410 16.45 -22.54 14.40
CA LYS A 410 16.64 -22.06 13.03
C LYS A 410 17.81 -21.09 12.97
N SER A 411 18.95 -21.60 12.53
CA SER A 411 20.22 -20.85 12.45
C SER A 411 20.35 -19.93 11.24
N GLY A 412 19.43 -19.99 10.27
CA GLY A 412 19.48 -19.19 9.04
C GLY A 412 18.84 -17.81 9.20
N LYS A 413 19.13 -16.92 8.25
CA LYS A 413 18.51 -15.58 8.16
C LYS A 413 17.09 -15.62 7.58
N SER A 414 16.79 -16.67 6.82
CA SER A 414 15.49 -16.85 6.19
C SER A 414 14.94 -18.26 6.36
N LEU A 415 13.61 -18.37 6.31
CA LEU A 415 12.88 -19.61 6.50
C LEU A 415 11.73 -19.67 5.50
N ILE A 416 11.65 -20.72 4.68
CA ILE A 416 10.41 -20.99 3.93
C ILE A 416 9.45 -21.68 4.89
N LEU A 417 8.38 -20.97 5.25
CA LEU A 417 7.41 -21.44 6.25
C LEU A 417 6.52 -22.53 5.66
N PHE A 418 5.83 -22.22 4.56
CA PHE A 418 4.96 -23.16 3.85
C PHE A 418 4.76 -22.74 2.38
N THR A 419 4.20 -23.64 1.59
CA THR A 419 3.76 -23.35 0.21
C THR A 419 2.27 -23.70 0.05
N LEU A 420 1.55 -22.95 -0.77
CA LEU A 420 0.26 -23.36 -1.31
C LEU A 420 0.49 -23.78 -2.75
N ASN A 421 0.22 -25.04 -3.06
CA ASN A 421 0.40 -25.58 -4.41
C ASN A 421 -0.95 -25.72 -5.10
N ARG A 422 -1.04 -25.29 -6.35
CA ARG A 422 -2.21 -25.51 -7.19
C ARG A 422 -2.32 -26.99 -7.55
N ALA A 423 -3.49 -27.57 -7.31
CA ALA A 423 -3.85 -28.93 -7.67
C ALA A 423 -5.20 -28.91 -8.41
N GLY A 424 -5.15 -28.59 -9.70
CA GLY A 424 -6.35 -28.38 -10.51
C GLY A 424 -7.17 -27.19 -10.03
N LYS A 425 -8.40 -27.42 -9.55
CA LYS A 425 -9.31 -26.39 -8.99
C LYS A 425 -9.16 -26.19 -7.48
N GLN A 426 -8.20 -26.89 -6.88
CA GLN A 426 -7.94 -26.87 -5.45
C GLN A 426 -6.52 -26.37 -5.19
N TRP A 427 -6.25 -26.05 -3.94
CA TRP A 427 -4.94 -25.66 -3.45
C TRP A 427 -4.57 -26.52 -2.26
N GLN A 428 -3.31 -26.93 -2.23
CA GLN A 428 -2.75 -27.79 -1.20
C GLN A 428 -1.79 -26.99 -0.33
N PHE A 429 -2.08 -26.88 0.96
CA PHE A 429 -1.15 -26.38 1.97
C PHE A 429 -0.07 -27.43 2.23
N MET A 430 1.19 -27.02 2.12
CA MET A 430 2.34 -27.86 2.38
C MET A 430 3.32 -27.13 3.31
N PRO A 431 3.40 -27.52 4.59
CA PRO A 431 4.38 -26.96 5.49
C PRO A 431 5.80 -27.33 5.02
N ARG A 432 6.74 -26.38 5.08
CA ARG A 432 8.12 -26.59 4.62
C ARG A 432 9.13 -26.50 5.76
N HIS A 433 9.04 -25.48 6.62
CA HIS A 433 10.00 -25.21 7.70
C HIS A 433 11.47 -25.28 7.27
N GLN A 434 11.75 -24.93 6.01
CA GLN A 434 13.04 -25.12 5.40
C GLN A 434 13.93 -23.92 5.72
N ASN A 435 14.99 -24.16 6.49
CA ASN A 435 15.98 -23.15 6.81
C ASN A 435 16.77 -22.79 5.54
N ILE A 436 17.07 -21.50 5.39
CA ILE A 436 17.83 -20.96 4.26
C ILE A 436 19.02 -20.18 4.83
N ASP A 437 20.22 -20.61 4.46
CA ASP A 437 21.51 -19.98 4.82
C ASP A 437 21.81 -18.75 3.94
N GLY A 438 20.80 -17.89 3.81
CA GLY A 438 20.82 -16.67 3.03
C GLY A 438 19.72 -15.72 3.52
N ASP A 439 19.91 -14.43 3.29
CA ASP A 439 18.95 -13.39 3.64
C ASP A 439 17.86 -13.23 2.56
N LEU A 440 17.07 -12.17 2.65
CA LEU A 440 16.04 -11.85 1.67
C LEU A 440 16.61 -11.77 0.24
N ARG A 441 17.83 -11.26 0.07
CA ARG A 441 18.48 -11.15 -1.24
C ARG A 441 18.67 -12.54 -1.85
N TYR A 442 19.18 -13.49 -1.05
CA TYR A 442 19.30 -14.88 -1.49
C TYR A 442 17.95 -15.51 -1.86
N LEU A 443 16.86 -15.21 -1.12
CA LEU A 443 15.52 -15.70 -1.46
C LEU A 443 15.04 -15.14 -2.81
N CYS A 444 15.29 -13.87 -3.09
CA CYS A 444 14.94 -13.24 -4.35
C CYS A 444 15.68 -13.88 -5.53
N GLU A 445 17.01 -14.04 -5.43
CA GLU A 445 17.81 -14.74 -6.46
C GLU A 445 17.33 -16.19 -6.65
N LYS A 446 17.03 -16.89 -5.55
CA LYS A 446 16.47 -18.25 -5.57
C LYS A 446 15.16 -18.30 -6.37
N TYR A 447 14.31 -17.29 -6.26
CA TYR A 447 13.06 -17.19 -7.01
C TYR A 447 13.17 -16.45 -8.35
N GLY A 448 14.38 -16.05 -8.77
CA GLY A 448 14.65 -15.49 -10.09
C GLY A 448 14.42 -13.98 -10.22
N ILE A 449 14.40 -13.28 -9.11
CA ILE A 449 14.41 -11.81 -9.08
C ILE A 449 15.87 -11.37 -9.25
N GLU A 450 16.12 -10.51 -10.23
CA GLU A 450 17.43 -9.92 -10.44
C GLU A 450 17.63 -8.78 -9.44
N ILE A 451 18.45 -9.02 -8.41
CA ILE A 451 18.87 -7.96 -7.50
C ILE A 451 20.18 -7.40 -8.02
N SER A 452 20.19 -6.10 -8.33
CA SER A 452 21.44 -5.40 -8.64
C SER A 452 22.37 -5.44 -7.42
N ASP A 453 23.66 -5.73 -7.62
CA ASP A 453 24.73 -5.70 -6.59
C ASP A 453 25.08 -4.28 -6.10
N ASP A 454 24.14 -3.33 -6.23
CA ASP A 454 24.37 -1.90 -6.01
C ASP A 454 24.22 -1.50 -4.53
#